data_AF-A0A969XI34-F1
#
_entry.id   AF-A0A969XI34-F1
#
_cell.length_a   1.000
_cell.length_b   1.000
_cell.length_c   1.000
_cell.angle_alpha   90.00
_cell.angle_beta   90.00
_cell.angle_gamma   90.00
#
_symmetry.space_group_name_H-M   'P 1'
#
loop_
_entity.id
_entity.type
_entity.pdbx_description
1 polymer ?
#
loop_
_entity_poly.entity_id
_entity_poly.type
_entity_poly.pdbx_seq_one_letter_code
_entity_poly.pdbx_strand_id
1 'polypeptide(L)'
;VGPWLPSLLRRSAEAAQQVAARGDVGQVDYFTLEFVLIMGLPRIFLGASIAAGVWLLARARRRPLGALILLWLAFLIALANPSVSGLPNGFLDNGTVIVALYLPACLLLGLALGDMAGLVGSALRARWGRGWPADLALALGVAVAAQGGVEAMLSWGYEPLRAHVTNSDLSALEWIREHTPADARFAVASNFWLAEGLEGVDGGFWIPYAAGRQTTLPPMVYINEATPAGIAETNALARAMDAAASAEEFAAVLQRAGVDYAYRGIRAEQPWYCWLEDADVFQPLYEAEGVGVYRLR
;
A
#
# COMPACT_ATOMS: atom_id res chain seq x y z
N VAL A 1 -19.56 17.56 17.75
CA VAL A 1 -19.09 17.19 16.39
C VAL A 1 -17.92 18.08 16.07
N GLY A 2 -16.74 17.50 15.79
CA GLY A 2 -15.52 18.29 15.61
C GLY A 2 -15.59 19.24 14.40
N PRO A 3 -14.91 20.40 14.43
CA PRO A 3 -14.95 21.40 13.35
C PRO A 3 -14.43 20.88 12.00
N TRP A 4 -13.72 19.75 12.01
CA TRP A 4 -13.19 19.06 10.84
C TRP A 4 -14.21 18.13 10.15
N LEU A 5 -15.34 17.79 10.79
CA LEU A 5 -16.28 16.83 10.21
C LEU A 5 -16.95 17.35 8.92
N PRO A 6 -17.43 18.61 8.85
CA PRO A 6 -18.01 19.13 7.61
C PRO A 6 -17.01 19.15 6.45
N SER A 7 -15.75 19.51 6.70
CA SER A 7 -14.70 19.49 5.68
C SER A 7 -14.34 18.08 5.25
N LEU A 8 -14.30 17.12 6.17
CA LEU A 8 -14.05 15.72 5.86
C LEU A 8 -15.17 15.16 4.99
N LEU A 9 -16.44 15.35 5.40
CA LEU A 9 -17.60 14.90 4.63
C LEU A 9 -17.64 15.51 3.23
N ARG A 10 -17.34 16.82 3.12
CA ARG A 10 -17.26 17.48 1.81
C ARG A 10 -16.18 16.87 0.92
N ARG A 11 -14.97 16.68 1.45
CA ARG A 11 -13.86 16.07 0.70
C ARG A 11 -14.13 14.62 0.33
N SER A 12 -14.75 13.83 1.21
CA SER A 12 -15.17 12.47 0.90
C SER A 12 -16.23 12.42 -0.19
N ALA A 13 -17.20 13.36 -0.18
CA ALA A 13 -18.20 13.48 -1.23
C ALA A 13 -17.58 13.91 -2.57
N GLU A 14 -16.65 14.87 -2.56
CA GLU A 14 -15.88 15.28 -3.73
C GLU A 14 -15.06 14.11 -4.30
N ALA A 15 -14.38 13.34 -3.45
CA ALA A 15 -13.63 12.16 -3.85
C ALA A 15 -14.54 11.09 -4.45
N ALA A 16 -15.69 10.79 -3.83
CA ALA A 16 -16.67 9.88 -4.40
C ALA A 16 -17.16 10.37 -5.78
N GLN A 17 -17.49 11.65 -5.94
CA GLN A 17 -17.89 12.20 -7.24
C GLN A 17 -16.79 12.10 -8.30
N GLN A 18 -15.53 12.33 -7.93
CA GLN A 18 -14.39 12.18 -8.82
C GLN A 18 -14.20 10.73 -9.26
N VAL A 19 -14.34 9.77 -8.33
CA VAL A 19 -14.28 8.33 -8.64
C VAL A 19 -15.45 7.94 -9.56
N ALA A 20 -16.67 8.42 -9.29
CA ALA A 20 -17.84 8.18 -10.15
C ALA A 20 -17.63 8.68 -11.59
N ALA A 21 -16.98 9.84 -11.74
CA ALA A 21 -16.71 10.44 -13.03
C ALA A 21 -15.63 9.69 -13.84
N ARG A 22 -14.76 8.91 -13.18
CA ARG A 22 -13.65 8.18 -13.80
C ARG A 22 -14.05 6.81 -14.39
N GLY A 23 -15.21 6.27 -14.02
CA GLY A 23 -15.69 4.98 -14.51
C GLY A 23 -15.21 3.78 -13.69
N ASP A 24 -15.63 2.58 -14.11
CA ASP A 24 -15.52 1.35 -13.31
C ASP A 24 -14.08 0.81 -13.29
N VAL A 25 -13.37 1.03 -12.18
CA VAL A 25 -12.07 0.38 -11.94
C VAL A 25 -12.38 -1.03 -11.42
N GLY A 26 -12.32 -2.05 -12.28
CA GLY A 26 -12.71 -3.42 -11.95
C GLY A 26 -11.99 -3.94 -10.70
N GLN A 27 -12.73 -4.20 -9.62
CA GLN A 27 -12.22 -4.68 -8.32
C GLN A 27 -12.50 -6.17 -8.07
N VAL A 28 -12.71 -6.96 -9.12
CA VAL A 28 -13.32 -8.29 -9.00
C VAL A 28 -12.42 -9.32 -8.29
N ASP A 29 -11.13 -9.04 -8.13
CA ASP A 29 -10.13 -10.04 -7.69
C ASP A 29 -9.87 -10.10 -6.17
N TYR A 30 -10.39 -9.18 -5.37
CA TYR A 30 -10.02 -9.11 -3.94
C TYR A 30 -10.89 -9.94 -2.98
N PHE A 31 -12.05 -10.43 -3.40
CA PHE A 31 -13.01 -11.10 -2.51
C PHE A 31 -12.90 -12.62 -2.53
N THR A 32 -11.70 -13.16 -2.29
CA THR A 32 -11.47 -14.60 -2.13
C THR A 32 -11.07 -14.93 -0.69
N LEU A 33 -11.47 -16.11 -0.20
CA LEU A 33 -10.99 -16.60 1.10
C LEU A 33 -9.46 -16.67 1.12
N GLU A 34 -8.86 -17.02 -0.01
CA GLU A 34 -7.41 -17.01 -0.17
C GLU A 34 -6.82 -15.61 0.08
N PHE A 35 -7.36 -14.57 -0.54
CA PHE A 35 -6.91 -13.20 -0.32
C PHE A 35 -7.12 -12.75 1.13
N VAL A 36 -8.25 -13.09 1.76
CA VAL A 36 -8.48 -12.83 3.20
C VAL A 36 -7.41 -13.48 4.07
N LEU A 37 -7.03 -14.71 3.76
CA LEU A 37 -6.07 -15.47 4.57
C LEU A 37 -4.62 -15.03 4.34
N ILE A 38 -4.29 -14.56 3.15
CA ILE A 38 -2.94 -14.11 2.79
C ILE A 38 -2.71 -12.66 3.23
N MET A 39 -3.67 -11.77 2.96
CA MET A 39 -3.49 -10.32 3.11
C MET A 39 -4.18 -9.73 4.33
N GLY A 40 -5.18 -10.41 4.91
CA GLY A 40 -5.97 -9.90 6.03
C GLY A 40 -5.66 -10.57 7.37
N LEU A 41 -6.19 -11.78 7.57
CA LEU A 41 -6.07 -12.52 8.83
C LEU A 41 -5.72 -13.98 8.59
N PRO A 42 -4.64 -14.50 9.22
CA PRO A 42 -4.34 -15.93 9.20
C PRO A 42 -5.51 -16.77 9.73
N ARG A 43 -5.63 -18.02 9.24
CA ARG A 43 -6.76 -18.92 9.55
C ARG A 43 -7.12 -18.99 11.03
N ILE A 44 -6.11 -19.09 11.90
CA ILE A 44 -6.29 -19.20 13.35
C ILE A 44 -6.92 -17.92 13.91
N PHE A 45 -6.40 -16.75 13.55
CA PHE A 45 -6.91 -15.46 14.02
C PHE A 45 -8.27 -15.13 13.42
N LEU A 46 -8.53 -15.51 12.17
CA LEU A 46 -9.85 -15.38 11.57
C LEU A 46 -10.89 -16.20 12.34
N GLY A 47 -10.62 -17.49 12.59
CA GLY A 47 -11.50 -18.36 13.37
C GLY A 47 -11.71 -17.85 14.80
N ALA A 48 -10.63 -17.43 15.47
CA ALA A 48 -10.71 -16.86 16.81
C ALA A 48 -11.54 -15.56 16.86
N SER A 49 -11.41 -14.70 15.83
CA SER A 49 -12.17 -13.45 15.72
C SER A 49 -13.65 -13.71 15.48
N ILE A 50 -13.99 -14.72 14.66
CA ILE A 50 -15.38 -15.16 14.47
C ILE A 50 -15.96 -15.68 15.80
N ALA A 51 -15.23 -16.54 16.51
CA ALA A 51 -15.66 -17.05 17.81
C ALA A 51 -15.84 -15.92 18.85
N ALA A 52 -14.92 -14.95 18.88
CA ALA A 52 -15.03 -13.76 19.72
C ALA A 52 -16.25 -12.90 19.36
N GLY A 53 -16.53 -12.73 18.06
CA GLY A 53 -17.72 -12.04 17.57
C GLY A 53 -19.02 -12.72 18.04
N VAL A 54 -19.12 -14.05 17.88
CA VAL A 54 -20.27 -14.83 18.35
C VAL A 54 -20.44 -14.71 19.88
N TRP A 55 -19.34 -14.82 20.63
CA TRP A 55 -19.35 -14.64 22.09
C TRP A 55 -19.89 -13.26 22.50
N LEU A 56 -19.40 -12.19 21.87
CA LEU A 56 -19.81 -10.82 22.17
C LEU A 56 -21.25 -10.52 21.75
N LEU A 57 -21.73 -11.10 20.65
CA LEU A 57 -23.14 -11.02 20.23
C LEU A 57 -24.06 -11.70 21.24
N ALA A 58 -23.71 -12.91 21.69
CA ALA A 58 -24.46 -13.62 22.74
C ALA A 58 -24.52 -12.80 24.05
N ARG A 59 -23.55 -11.89 24.26
CA ARG A 59 -23.46 -11.01 25.41
C ARG A 59 -23.71 -9.54 25.10
N ALA A 60 -24.36 -9.21 23.98
CA ALA A 60 -24.51 -7.83 23.50
C ALA A 60 -25.14 -6.88 24.54
N ARG A 61 -26.11 -7.37 25.34
CA ARG A 61 -26.73 -6.58 26.42
C ARG A 61 -25.75 -6.19 27.54
N ARG A 62 -24.73 -7.00 27.79
CA ARG A 62 -23.71 -6.77 28.83
C ARG A 62 -22.47 -6.10 28.26
N ARG A 63 -22.17 -6.31 26.98
CA ARG A 63 -20.97 -5.84 26.27
C ARG A 63 -21.37 -5.17 24.94
N PRO A 64 -22.06 -4.02 24.98
CA PRO A 64 -22.60 -3.39 23.77
C PRO A 64 -21.50 -2.97 22.78
N LEU A 65 -20.30 -2.70 23.28
CA LEU A 65 -19.14 -2.33 22.45
C LEU A 65 -18.79 -3.42 21.42
N GLY A 66 -18.94 -4.71 21.77
CA GLY A 66 -18.68 -5.79 20.82
C GLY A 66 -19.67 -5.79 19.64
N ALA A 67 -20.96 -5.56 19.93
CA ALA A 67 -21.97 -5.40 18.89
C ALA A 67 -21.72 -4.14 18.04
N LEU A 68 -21.26 -3.04 18.65
CA LEU A 68 -20.89 -1.83 17.94
C LEU A 68 -19.72 -2.05 16.98
N ILE A 69 -18.68 -2.80 17.38
CA ILE A 69 -17.55 -3.15 16.51
C ILE A 69 -18.00 -4.02 15.34
N LEU A 70 -18.89 -4.99 15.58
CA LEU A 70 -19.44 -5.83 14.51
C LEU A 70 -20.32 -5.03 13.55
N LEU A 71 -21.12 -4.10 14.06
CA LEU A 71 -21.90 -3.17 13.25
C LEU A 71 -20.98 -2.26 12.42
N TRP A 72 -19.89 -1.78 13.01
CA TRP A 72 -18.88 -0.99 12.31
C TRP A 72 -18.20 -1.80 11.21
N LEU A 73 -17.80 -3.05 11.47
CA LEU A 73 -17.25 -3.93 10.44
C LEU A 73 -18.26 -4.21 9.32
N ALA A 74 -19.51 -4.50 9.65
CA ALA A 74 -20.57 -4.69 8.67
C ALA A 74 -20.79 -3.43 7.81
N PHE A 75 -20.70 -2.25 8.43
CA PHE A 75 -20.78 -0.98 7.73
C PHE A 75 -19.59 -0.77 6.77
N LEU A 76 -18.37 -1.08 7.18
CA LEU A 76 -17.19 -1.01 6.30
C LEU A 76 -17.31 -1.95 5.09
N ILE A 77 -17.75 -3.19 5.32
CA ILE A 77 -17.99 -4.17 4.23
C ILE A 77 -19.08 -3.67 3.28
N ALA A 78 -20.16 -3.07 3.81
CA ALA A 78 -21.22 -2.51 2.99
C ALA A 78 -20.70 -1.34 2.12
N LEU A 79 -19.92 -0.42 2.71
CA LEU A 79 -19.30 0.69 1.97
C LEU A 79 -18.31 0.22 0.90
N ALA A 80 -17.56 -0.84 1.17
CA ALA A 80 -16.59 -1.42 0.23
C ALA A 80 -17.25 -2.19 -0.92
N ASN A 81 -18.57 -2.40 -0.86
CA ASN A 81 -19.32 -3.10 -1.89
C ASN A 81 -20.25 -2.12 -2.64
N PRO A 82 -19.84 -1.62 -3.83
CA PRO A 82 -20.62 -0.67 -4.63
C PRO A 82 -22.04 -1.13 -4.91
N SER A 83 -22.23 -2.44 -5.15
CA SER A 83 -23.54 -3.03 -5.45
C SER A 83 -24.53 -2.89 -4.29
N VAL A 84 -24.02 -2.79 -3.06
CA VAL A 84 -24.81 -2.65 -1.83
C VAL A 84 -24.92 -1.20 -1.39
N SER A 85 -23.83 -0.44 -1.45
CA SER A 85 -23.78 0.95 -0.96
C SER A 85 -24.24 2.00 -1.97
N GLY A 86 -24.21 1.68 -3.27
CA GLY A 86 -24.38 2.66 -4.34
C GLY A 86 -23.22 3.65 -4.47
N LEU A 87 -22.11 3.41 -3.74
CA LEU A 87 -20.91 4.24 -3.83
C LEU A 87 -20.08 3.85 -5.07
N PRO A 88 -19.32 4.79 -5.64
CA PRO A 88 -18.47 4.53 -6.80
C PRO A 88 -17.35 3.54 -6.48
N ASN A 89 -17.07 2.66 -7.46
CA ASN A 89 -15.96 1.71 -7.41
C ASN A 89 -14.62 2.44 -7.28
N GLY A 90 -13.87 2.19 -6.20
CA GLY A 90 -12.61 2.89 -5.90
C GLY A 90 -12.67 3.90 -4.75
N PHE A 91 -13.85 4.18 -4.16
CA PHE A 91 -13.94 5.01 -2.96
C PHE A 91 -13.45 4.29 -1.69
N LEU A 92 -13.91 3.06 -1.49
CA LEU A 92 -13.40 2.13 -0.49
C LEU A 92 -13.40 0.76 -1.16
N ASP A 93 -12.24 0.12 -1.26
CA ASP A 93 -12.13 -1.18 -1.92
C ASP A 93 -12.14 -2.33 -0.89
N ASN A 94 -12.56 -3.52 -1.35
CA ASN A 94 -12.58 -4.70 -0.49
C ASN A 94 -11.17 -5.09 -0.02
N GLY A 95 -10.13 -4.86 -0.82
CA GLY A 95 -8.75 -5.10 -0.43
C GLY A 95 -8.33 -4.28 0.79
N THR A 96 -8.70 -3.00 0.84
CA THR A 96 -8.47 -2.10 1.97
C THR A 96 -9.15 -2.61 3.23
N VAL A 97 -10.41 -3.04 3.14
CA VAL A 97 -11.11 -3.63 4.31
C VAL A 97 -10.42 -4.91 4.75
N ILE A 98 -10.02 -5.77 3.82
CA ILE A 98 -9.37 -7.06 4.09
C ILE A 98 -8.02 -6.86 4.78
N VAL A 99 -7.15 -6.00 4.23
CA VAL A 99 -5.84 -5.69 4.82
C VAL A 99 -6.00 -5.06 6.20
N ALA A 100 -7.08 -4.29 6.43
CA ALA A 100 -7.39 -3.69 7.72
C ALA A 100 -8.12 -4.62 8.71
N LEU A 101 -8.44 -5.87 8.36
CA LEU A 101 -9.23 -6.78 9.22
C LEU A 101 -8.59 -7.05 10.60
N TYR A 102 -7.28 -6.88 10.73
CA TYR A 102 -6.61 -7.01 12.02
C TYR A 102 -7.12 -5.99 13.07
N LEU A 103 -7.62 -4.82 12.66
CA LEU A 103 -8.16 -3.79 13.56
C LEU A 103 -9.46 -4.22 14.27
N PRO A 104 -10.54 -4.59 13.56
CA PRO A 104 -11.73 -5.12 14.24
C PRO A 104 -11.44 -6.44 14.96
N ALA A 105 -10.57 -7.30 14.40
CA ALA A 105 -10.20 -8.56 15.02
C ALA A 105 -9.52 -8.37 16.39
N CYS A 106 -8.53 -7.48 16.51
CA CYS A 106 -7.83 -7.27 17.77
C CYS A 106 -8.77 -6.71 18.86
N LEU A 107 -9.70 -5.84 18.48
CA LEU A 107 -10.73 -5.32 19.39
C LEU A 107 -11.69 -6.41 19.85
N LEU A 108 -12.20 -7.23 18.93
CA LEU A 108 -13.11 -8.33 19.27
C LEU A 108 -12.42 -9.36 20.17
N LEU A 109 -11.21 -9.78 19.81
CA LEU A 109 -10.41 -10.72 20.59
C LEU A 109 -10.10 -10.17 21.98
N GLY A 110 -9.63 -8.92 22.08
CA GLY A 110 -9.33 -8.29 23.37
C GLY A 110 -10.56 -8.17 24.27
N LEU A 111 -11.70 -7.75 23.73
CA LEU A 111 -12.95 -7.66 24.48
C LEU A 111 -13.47 -9.02 24.93
N ALA A 112 -13.44 -10.02 24.05
CA ALA A 112 -13.89 -11.37 24.37
C ALA A 112 -12.99 -12.01 25.43
N LEU A 113 -11.66 -11.96 25.24
CA LEU A 113 -10.69 -12.51 26.19
C LEU A 113 -10.78 -11.83 27.55
N GLY A 114 -10.88 -10.50 27.60
CA GLY A 114 -11.05 -9.76 28.86
C GLY A 114 -12.38 -10.08 29.56
N ASP A 115 -13.46 -10.28 28.80
CA ASP A 115 -14.74 -10.69 29.35
C ASP A 115 -14.75 -12.13 29.87
N MET A 116 -14.11 -13.06 29.16
CA MET A 116 -13.90 -14.45 29.60
C MET A 116 -13.01 -14.52 30.84
N ALA A 117 -11.89 -13.79 30.88
CA ALA A 117 -11.02 -13.71 32.04
C ALA A 117 -11.75 -13.12 33.26
N GLY A 118 -12.62 -12.11 33.05
CA GLY A 118 -13.46 -11.58 34.11
C GLY A 118 -14.45 -12.59 34.69
N LEU A 119 -15.08 -13.42 33.83
CA LEU A 119 -15.94 -14.51 34.28
C LEU A 119 -15.16 -15.54 35.10
N VAL A 120 -14.02 -16.02 34.58
CA VAL A 120 -13.16 -16.99 35.26
C VAL A 120 -12.64 -16.42 36.57
N GLY A 121 -12.14 -15.18 36.57
CA GLY A 121 -11.64 -14.49 37.75
C GLY A 121 -12.71 -14.31 38.84
N SER A 122 -13.96 -14.04 38.44
CA SER A 122 -15.09 -13.96 39.39
C SER A 122 -15.41 -15.33 40.01
N ALA A 123 -15.39 -16.41 39.23
CA ALA A 123 -15.60 -17.77 39.72
C ALA A 123 -14.46 -18.22 40.66
N LEU A 124 -13.21 -17.94 40.29
CA LEU A 124 -12.03 -18.21 41.12
C LEU A 124 -12.07 -17.42 42.43
N ARG A 125 -12.48 -16.14 42.38
CA ARG A 125 -12.65 -15.32 43.58
C ARG A 125 -13.72 -15.87 44.51
N ALA A 126 -14.85 -16.33 43.96
CA ALA A 126 -15.92 -16.95 44.75
C ALA A 126 -15.49 -18.26 45.41
N ARG A 127 -14.63 -19.05 44.75
CA ARG A 127 -14.21 -20.37 45.24
C ARG A 127 -12.97 -20.34 46.14
N TRP A 128 -12.00 -19.48 45.87
CA TRP A 128 -10.68 -19.46 46.51
C TRP A 128 -10.27 -18.08 47.04
N GLY A 129 -11.16 -17.08 47.03
CA GLY A 129 -10.89 -15.73 47.54
C GLY A 129 -9.92 -14.89 46.68
N ARG A 130 -9.44 -15.41 45.55
CA ARG A 130 -8.45 -14.77 44.68
C ARG A 130 -8.85 -14.87 43.20
N GLY A 131 -8.94 -13.74 42.51
CA GLY A 131 -9.26 -13.67 41.07
C GLY A 131 -8.07 -13.42 40.15
N TRP A 132 -6.95 -12.92 40.70
CA TRP A 132 -5.74 -12.56 39.96
C TRP A 132 -5.12 -13.70 39.13
N PRO A 133 -5.28 -15.01 39.45
CA PRO A 133 -4.72 -16.05 38.59
C PRO A 133 -5.31 -16.04 37.17
N ALA A 134 -6.57 -15.63 37.00
CA ALA A 134 -7.16 -15.47 35.66
C ALA A 134 -6.49 -14.34 34.87
N ASP A 135 -6.23 -13.21 35.54
CA ASP A 135 -5.56 -12.06 34.92
C ASP A 135 -4.11 -12.39 34.57
N LEU A 136 -3.40 -13.12 35.45
CA LEU A 136 -2.03 -13.58 35.16
C LEU A 136 -2.02 -14.57 33.99
N ALA A 137 -2.95 -15.53 33.96
CA ALA A 137 -3.04 -16.49 32.86
C ALA A 137 -3.33 -15.78 31.52
N LEU A 138 -4.21 -14.79 31.53
CA LEU A 138 -4.47 -13.95 30.36
C LEU A 138 -3.21 -13.19 29.93
N ALA A 139 -2.53 -12.52 30.87
CA ALA A 139 -1.32 -11.76 30.59
C ALA A 139 -0.20 -12.64 30.00
N LEU A 140 0.03 -13.82 30.56
CA LEU A 140 0.99 -14.79 30.05
C LEU A 140 0.58 -15.33 28.67
N GLY A 141 -0.71 -15.64 28.47
CA GLY A 141 -1.22 -16.09 27.18
C GLY A 141 -1.03 -15.04 26.08
N VAL A 142 -1.30 -13.77 26.39
CA VAL A 142 -1.04 -12.65 25.47
C VAL A 142 0.45 -12.49 25.21
N ALA A 143 1.31 -12.58 26.22
CA ALA A 143 2.76 -12.49 26.05
C ALA A 143 3.31 -13.61 25.15
N VAL A 144 2.86 -14.85 25.34
CA VAL A 144 3.25 -15.99 24.49
C VAL A 144 2.74 -15.81 23.06
N ALA A 145 1.49 -15.37 22.88
CA ALA A 145 0.94 -15.10 21.54
C ALA A 145 1.68 -13.96 20.83
N ALA A 146 2.03 -12.90 21.56
CA ALA A 146 2.81 -11.78 21.04
C ALA A 146 4.22 -12.22 20.62
N GLN A 147 4.89 -13.01 21.45
CA GLN A 147 6.20 -13.59 21.13
C GLN A 147 6.13 -14.46 19.86
N GLY A 148 5.14 -15.34 19.76
CA GLY A 148 4.94 -16.14 18.55
C GLY A 148 4.63 -15.30 17.30
N GLY A 149 3.91 -14.18 17.45
CA GLY A 149 3.68 -13.22 16.38
C GLY A 149 4.97 -12.52 15.92
N VAL A 150 5.83 -12.11 16.85
CA VAL A 150 7.14 -11.53 16.56
C VAL A 150 8.03 -12.54 15.84
N GLU A 151 8.12 -13.77 16.34
CA GLU A 151 8.90 -14.84 15.71
C GLU A 151 8.40 -15.15 14.29
N ALA A 152 7.09 -15.24 14.08
CA ALA A 152 6.51 -15.44 12.76
C ALA A 152 6.87 -14.29 11.80
N MET A 153 6.75 -13.04 12.25
CA MET A 153 7.08 -11.87 11.44
C MET A 153 8.58 -11.80 11.11
N LEU A 154 9.46 -12.13 12.06
CA LEU A 154 10.90 -12.20 11.83
C LEU A 154 11.28 -13.39 10.93
N SER A 155 10.54 -14.49 10.97
CA SER A 155 10.79 -15.68 10.14
C SER A 155 10.51 -15.45 8.65
N TRP A 156 9.60 -14.51 8.32
CA TRP A 156 9.38 -14.07 6.94
C TRP A 156 10.61 -13.37 6.36
N GLY A 157 11.44 -12.74 7.19
CA GLY A 157 12.69 -12.13 6.75
C GLY A 157 12.50 -11.01 5.73
N TYR A 158 13.53 -10.83 4.90
CA TYR A 158 13.54 -9.89 3.79
C TYR A 158 13.17 -10.63 2.50
N GLU A 159 12.08 -10.24 1.85
CA GLU A 159 11.67 -10.77 0.55
C GLU A 159 12.49 -10.07 -0.54
N PRO A 160 13.52 -10.70 -1.14
CA PRO A 160 14.44 -10.03 -2.04
C PRO A 160 13.77 -9.52 -3.33
N LEU A 161 12.62 -10.08 -3.68
CA LEU A 161 11.80 -9.66 -4.82
C LEU A 161 11.01 -8.38 -4.57
N ARG A 162 10.79 -7.97 -3.31
CA ARG A 162 10.07 -6.73 -2.95
C ARG A 162 10.98 -5.53 -2.72
N ALA A 163 12.27 -5.71 -2.98
CA ALA A 163 13.25 -4.66 -2.83
C ALA A 163 13.46 -3.91 -4.15
N HIS A 164 12.87 -2.70 -4.24
CA HIS A 164 13.02 -1.84 -5.40
C HIS A 164 14.42 -1.25 -5.54
N VAL A 165 15.16 -1.11 -4.45
CA VAL A 165 16.55 -0.61 -4.42
C VAL A 165 17.50 -1.75 -4.07
N THR A 166 18.59 -1.85 -4.82
CA THR A 166 19.70 -2.77 -4.63
C THR A 166 20.97 -2.02 -4.27
N ASN A 167 22.02 -2.75 -3.87
CA ASN A 167 23.32 -2.14 -3.58
C ASN A 167 23.93 -1.46 -4.82
N SER A 168 23.67 -1.99 -6.03
CA SER A 168 24.15 -1.42 -7.30
C SER A 168 23.49 -0.06 -7.58
N ASP A 169 22.22 0.10 -7.20
CA ASP A 169 21.51 1.38 -7.30
C ASP A 169 22.13 2.43 -6.36
N LEU A 170 22.63 2.06 -5.18
CA LEU A 170 23.22 3.03 -4.23
C LEU A 170 24.43 3.77 -4.81
N SER A 171 25.34 3.03 -5.46
CA SER A 171 26.51 3.63 -6.12
C SER A 171 26.10 4.53 -7.30
N ALA A 172 25.09 4.13 -8.06
CA ALA A 172 24.56 4.94 -9.16
C ALA A 172 23.88 6.23 -8.65
N LEU A 173 23.11 6.14 -7.56
CA LEU A 173 22.45 7.29 -6.93
C LEU A 173 23.48 8.29 -6.37
N GLU A 174 24.56 7.80 -5.75
CA GLU A 174 25.68 8.65 -5.32
C GLU A 174 26.37 9.32 -6.52
N TRP A 175 26.63 8.55 -7.59
CA TRP A 175 27.20 9.09 -8.82
C TRP A 175 26.31 10.18 -9.43
N ILE A 176 25.00 9.95 -9.54
CA ILE A 176 24.01 10.94 -10.03
C ILE A 176 24.11 12.21 -9.21
N ARG A 177 24.18 12.08 -7.88
CA ARG A 177 24.25 13.20 -6.95
C ARG A 177 25.49 14.09 -7.16
N GLU A 178 26.59 13.50 -7.60
CA GLU A 178 27.88 14.18 -7.75
C GLU A 178 28.12 14.71 -9.17
N HIS A 179 27.53 14.06 -10.19
CA HIS A 179 27.92 14.28 -11.59
C HIS A 179 26.84 14.87 -12.49
N THR A 180 25.63 15.11 -11.98
CA THR A 180 24.54 15.72 -12.76
C THR A 180 24.15 17.11 -12.23
N PRO A 181 23.54 17.99 -13.05
CA PRO A 181 22.96 19.24 -12.56
C PRO A 181 21.92 19.03 -11.45
N ALA A 182 21.77 20.01 -10.57
CA ALA A 182 20.81 19.92 -9.46
C ALA A 182 19.34 19.97 -9.92
N ASP A 183 19.08 20.54 -11.08
CA ASP A 183 17.77 20.62 -11.74
C ASP A 183 17.55 19.51 -12.77
N ALA A 184 18.46 18.55 -12.87
CA ALA A 184 18.35 17.44 -13.82
C ALA A 184 17.09 16.61 -13.57
N ARG A 185 16.43 16.20 -14.66
CA ARG A 185 15.25 15.35 -14.66
C ARG A 185 15.52 14.02 -15.35
N PHE A 186 15.12 12.93 -14.71
CA PHE A 186 15.37 11.55 -15.13
C PHE A 186 14.09 10.83 -15.57
N ALA A 187 14.13 10.19 -16.73
CA ALA A 187 13.21 9.10 -17.09
C ALA A 187 13.53 7.89 -16.22
N VAL A 188 12.52 7.38 -15.52
CA VAL A 188 12.63 6.23 -14.63
C VAL A 188 11.53 5.22 -14.92
N ALA A 189 11.78 3.95 -14.60
CA ALA A 189 10.81 2.88 -14.79
C ALA A 189 9.56 3.07 -13.94
N SER A 190 8.41 2.76 -14.53
CA SER A 190 7.11 2.88 -13.87
C SER A 190 6.16 1.78 -14.33
N ASN A 191 5.17 1.45 -13.52
CA ASN A 191 4.11 0.52 -13.89
C ASN A 191 2.75 1.06 -13.45
N PHE A 192 1.68 0.73 -14.18
CA PHE A 192 0.32 1.02 -13.74
C PHE A 192 -0.14 -0.03 -12.73
N TRP A 193 -0.09 0.32 -11.45
CA TRP A 193 -0.65 -0.50 -10.36
C TRP A 193 -2.18 -0.36 -10.27
N LEU A 194 -2.70 0.81 -10.63
CA LEU A 194 -4.12 1.08 -10.81
C LEU A 194 -4.36 1.61 -12.23
N ALA A 195 -5.61 1.66 -12.69
CA ALA A 195 -5.98 2.18 -14.00
C ALA A 195 -5.40 3.58 -14.30
N GLU A 196 -5.24 4.42 -13.27
CA GLU A 196 -4.67 5.77 -13.37
C GLU A 196 -3.56 6.04 -12.35
N GLY A 197 -3.02 5.00 -11.70
CA GLY A 197 -2.01 5.15 -10.66
C GLY A 197 -0.71 4.43 -11.03
N LEU A 198 0.32 5.22 -11.27
CA LEU A 198 1.67 4.72 -11.50
C LEU A 198 2.38 4.42 -10.17
N GLU A 199 3.14 3.33 -10.17
CA GLU A 199 4.10 2.98 -9.12
C GLU A 199 5.53 2.99 -9.68
N GLY A 200 6.49 3.26 -8.81
CA GLY A 200 7.90 3.13 -9.13
C GLY A 200 8.35 1.68 -8.91
N VAL A 201 9.05 1.12 -9.89
CA VAL A 201 9.36 -0.31 -9.90
C VAL A 201 10.83 -0.65 -9.61
N ASP A 202 11.71 0.34 -9.62
CA ASP A 202 13.16 0.15 -9.36
C ASP A 202 13.80 1.34 -8.61
N GLY A 203 15.14 1.34 -8.55
CA GLY A 203 15.94 2.36 -7.87
C GLY A 203 15.76 3.78 -8.43
N GLY A 204 15.32 3.92 -9.69
CA GLY A 204 15.12 5.22 -10.33
C GLY A 204 14.07 6.06 -9.61
N PHE A 205 13.02 5.42 -9.07
CA PHE A 205 11.99 6.10 -8.28
C PHE A 205 12.54 6.84 -7.05
N TRP A 206 13.72 6.43 -6.56
CA TRP A 206 14.34 6.97 -5.36
C TRP A 206 15.31 8.13 -5.63
N ILE A 207 15.60 8.46 -6.89
CA ILE A 207 16.47 9.56 -7.31
C ILE A 207 16.13 10.90 -6.61
N PRO A 208 14.85 11.31 -6.45
CA PRO A 208 14.54 12.57 -5.77
C PRO A 208 14.96 12.61 -4.31
N TYR A 209 14.97 11.46 -3.63
CA TYR A 209 15.26 11.36 -2.21
C TYR A 209 16.74 11.10 -1.93
N ALA A 210 17.39 10.28 -2.76
CA ALA A 210 18.79 9.90 -2.57
C ALA A 210 19.76 10.89 -3.22
N ALA A 211 19.38 11.45 -4.38
CA ALA A 211 20.24 12.33 -5.17
C ALA A 211 19.69 13.75 -5.29
N GLY A 212 18.44 14.04 -4.94
CA GLY A 212 17.86 15.38 -5.03
C GLY A 212 17.62 15.86 -6.46
N ARG A 213 17.41 14.95 -7.42
CA ARG A 213 17.08 15.24 -8.82
C ARG A 213 15.62 14.93 -9.13
N GLN A 214 15.07 15.51 -10.18
CA GLN A 214 13.69 15.27 -10.56
C GLN A 214 13.55 13.97 -11.35
N THR A 215 12.34 13.40 -11.37
CA THR A 215 12.00 12.20 -12.15
C THR A 215 10.76 12.44 -13.00
N THR A 216 10.52 11.57 -13.97
CA THR A 216 9.26 11.51 -14.73
C THR A 216 8.10 11.02 -13.87
N LEU A 217 8.40 10.26 -12.82
CA LEU A 217 7.42 9.69 -11.89
C LEU A 217 7.39 10.46 -10.55
N PRO A 218 6.28 11.14 -10.20
CA PRO A 218 6.10 11.77 -8.89
C PRO A 218 5.88 10.74 -7.77
N PRO A 219 5.92 11.15 -6.49
CA PRO A 219 5.58 10.27 -5.38
C PRO A 219 4.21 9.62 -5.59
N MET A 220 4.06 8.34 -5.23
CA MET A 220 2.86 7.52 -5.50
C MET A 220 1.54 8.17 -5.04
N VAL A 221 1.58 9.04 -4.03
CA VAL A 221 0.41 9.81 -3.55
C VAL A 221 -0.11 10.86 -4.54
N TYR A 222 0.57 11.10 -5.67
CA TYR A 222 0.18 12.09 -6.67
C TYR A 222 -1.26 11.91 -7.17
N ILE A 223 -1.76 10.67 -7.23
CA ILE A 223 -3.15 10.38 -7.61
C ILE A 223 -4.19 11.04 -6.69
N ASN A 224 -3.79 11.41 -5.47
CA ASN A 224 -4.62 12.06 -4.46
C ASN A 224 -4.31 13.55 -4.27
N GLU A 225 -3.11 14.00 -4.66
CA GLU A 225 -2.62 15.35 -4.40
C GLU A 225 -2.56 16.24 -5.64
N ALA A 226 -2.35 15.66 -6.82
CA ALA A 226 -2.28 16.39 -8.07
C ALA A 226 -3.68 16.75 -8.60
N THR A 227 -3.73 17.76 -9.46
CA THR A 227 -4.96 18.07 -10.20
C THR A 227 -5.26 16.95 -11.21
N PRO A 228 -6.52 16.77 -11.64
CA PRO A 228 -6.84 15.80 -12.69
C PRO A 228 -6.00 15.97 -13.97
N ALA A 229 -5.67 17.21 -14.33
CA ALA A 229 -4.78 17.50 -15.45
C ALA A 229 -3.34 17.00 -15.20
N GLY A 230 -2.79 17.20 -14.00
CA GLY A 230 -1.45 16.72 -13.65
C GLY A 230 -1.35 15.19 -13.60
N ILE A 231 -2.41 14.51 -13.14
CA ILE A 231 -2.50 13.04 -13.20
C ILE A 231 -2.50 12.58 -14.66
N ALA A 232 -3.34 13.19 -15.49
CA ALA A 232 -3.45 12.84 -16.91
C ALA A 232 -2.13 13.08 -17.67
N GLU A 233 -1.43 14.19 -17.39
CA GLU A 233 -0.12 14.51 -17.97
C GLU A 233 0.94 13.48 -17.58
N THR A 234 1.04 13.15 -16.29
CA THR A 234 1.98 12.14 -15.78
C THR A 234 1.73 10.78 -16.44
N ASN A 235 0.47 10.36 -16.49
CA ASN A 235 0.10 9.06 -17.07
C ASN A 235 0.27 9.02 -18.59
N ALA A 236 0.07 10.15 -19.29
CA ALA A 236 0.31 10.27 -20.71
C ALA A 236 1.81 10.19 -21.04
N LEU A 237 2.68 10.79 -20.22
CA LEU A 237 4.12 10.70 -20.37
C LEU A 237 4.61 9.24 -20.24
N ALA A 238 4.20 8.52 -19.20
CA ALA A 238 4.55 7.11 -19.02
C ALA A 238 4.11 6.25 -20.22
N ARG A 239 2.86 6.42 -20.68
CA ARG A 239 2.35 5.70 -21.86
C ARG A 239 3.12 6.05 -23.14
N ALA A 240 3.51 7.31 -23.33
CA ALA A 240 4.29 7.72 -24.49
C ALA A 240 5.71 7.14 -24.46
N MET A 241 6.33 7.04 -23.28
CA MET A 241 7.61 6.37 -23.10
C MET A 241 7.52 4.88 -23.49
N ASP A 242 6.51 4.16 -23.00
CA ASP A 242 6.31 2.73 -23.29
C ASP A 242 5.92 2.44 -24.75
N ALA A 243 5.23 3.37 -25.40
CA ALA A 243 4.76 3.22 -26.78
C ALA A 243 5.82 3.60 -27.84
N ALA A 244 6.94 4.20 -27.45
CA ALA A 244 7.97 4.63 -28.38
C ALA A 244 8.55 3.44 -29.17
N ALA A 245 8.52 3.53 -30.50
CA ALA A 245 8.92 2.44 -31.40
C ALA A 245 10.39 2.54 -31.88
N SER A 246 11.11 3.57 -31.45
CA SER A 246 12.50 3.86 -31.84
C SER A 246 13.19 4.74 -30.79
N ALA A 247 14.53 4.80 -30.85
CA ALA A 247 15.30 5.67 -29.96
C ALA A 247 15.01 7.16 -30.20
N GLU A 248 14.82 7.57 -31.45
CA GLU A 248 14.48 8.95 -31.80
C GLU A 248 13.08 9.35 -31.31
N GLU A 249 12.10 8.44 -31.41
CA GLU A 249 10.76 8.69 -30.88
C GLU A 249 10.78 8.80 -29.35
N PHE A 250 11.50 7.90 -28.68
CA PHE A 250 11.67 7.96 -27.23
C PHE A 250 12.36 9.26 -26.80
N ALA A 251 13.45 9.64 -27.46
CA ALA A 251 14.11 10.93 -27.26
C ALA A 251 13.17 12.12 -27.46
N ALA A 252 12.34 12.12 -28.50
CA ALA A 252 11.36 13.18 -28.73
C ALA A 252 10.27 13.25 -27.64
N VAL A 253 9.92 12.12 -27.02
CA VAL A 253 9.06 12.10 -25.82
C VAL A 253 9.78 12.76 -24.65
N LEU A 254 11.04 12.39 -24.39
CA LEU A 254 11.84 12.96 -23.29
C LEU A 254 12.06 14.47 -23.44
N GLN A 255 12.44 14.95 -24.63
CA GLN A 255 12.67 16.37 -24.91
C GLN A 255 11.42 17.21 -24.67
N ARG A 256 10.26 16.74 -25.14
CA ARG A 256 8.97 17.44 -24.93
C ARG A 256 8.61 17.54 -23.45
N ALA A 257 9.06 16.60 -22.63
CA ALA A 257 8.86 16.59 -21.20
C ALA A 257 9.98 17.29 -20.41
N GLY A 258 11.00 17.85 -21.06
CA GLY A 258 12.16 18.45 -20.38
C GLY A 258 12.94 17.42 -19.55
N VAL A 259 13.13 16.23 -20.10
CA VAL A 259 13.87 15.12 -19.48
C VAL A 259 15.18 14.93 -20.24
N ASP A 260 16.30 15.10 -19.54
CA ASP A 260 17.65 15.07 -20.15
C ASP A 260 18.41 13.76 -19.87
N TYR A 261 17.93 12.97 -18.90
CA TYR A 261 18.59 11.76 -18.43
C TYR A 261 17.62 10.60 -18.38
N ALA A 262 18.15 9.37 -18.48
CA ALA A 262 17.40 8.15 -18.23
C ALA A 262 18.17 7.25 -17.26
N TYR A 263 17.43 6.61 -16.36
CA TYR A 263 17.93 5.62 -15.42
C TYR A 263 17.44 4.23 -15.82
N ARG A 264 18.35 3.27 -15.90
CA ARG A 264 18.05 1.85 -16.10
C ARG A 264 18.38 1.10 -14.81
N GLY A 265 17.37 0.66 -14.07
CA GLY A 265 17.54 -0.25 -12.94
C GLY A 265 17.40 -1.72 -13.35
N ILE A 266 17.71 -2.63 -12.42
CA ILE A 266 17.76 -4.09 -12.67
C ILE A 266 16.51 -4.86 -12.22
N ARG A 267 15.51 -4.17 -11.66
CA ARG A 267 14.35 -4.82 -11.03
C ARG A 267 13.16 -5.01 -11.96
N ALA A 268 12.98 -4.09 -12.91
CA ALA A 268 11.90 -4.14 -13.86
C ALA A 268 12.42 -3.71 -15.22
N GLU A 269 12.27 -4.60 -16.20
CA GLU A 269 12.52 -4.27 -17.59
C GLU A 269 11.44 -3.30 -18.08
N GLN A 270 11.83 -2.35 -18.93
CA GLN A 270 10.90 -1.43 -19.57
C GLN A 270 11.03 -1.53 -21.09
N PRO A 271 9.94 -1.39 -21.87
CA PRO A 271 10.00 -1.48 -23.33
C PRO A 271 11.02 -0.53 -23.96
N TRP A 272 11.27 0.62 -23.34
CA TRP A 272 12.18 1.65 -23.83
C TRP A 272 13.64 1.48 -23.39
N TYR A 273 13.98 0.47 -22.57
CA TYR A 273 15.36 0.23 -22.16
C TYR A 273 16.28 -0.12 -23.33
N CYS A 274 15.78 -0.84 -24.34
CA CYS A 274 16.54 -1.18 -25.53
C CYS A 274 16.99 0.06 -26.32
N TRP A 275 16.23 1.16 -26.23
CA TRP A 275 16.55 2.42 -26.91
C TRP A 275 17.74 3.16 -26.30
N LEU A 276 18.09 2.86 -25.04
CA LEU A 276 19.24 3.47 -24.36
C LEU A 276 20.58 2.99 -24.91
N GLU A 277 20.59 1.89 -25.66
CA GLU A 277 21.79 1.33 -26.31
C GLU A 277 22.16 2.07 -27.60
N ASP A 278 21.26 2.90 -28.14
CA ASP A 278 21.53 3.70 -29.34
C ASP A 278 22.49 4.85 -29.01
N ALA A 279 23.75 4.70 -29.42
CA ALA A 279 24.82 5.64 -29.12
C ALA A 279 24.72 6.98 -29.88
N ASP A 280 23.92 7.05 -30.95
CA ASP A 280 23.67 8.27 -31.72
C ASP A 280 22.65 9.17 -31.02
N VAL A 281 21.74 8.57 -30.23
CA VAL A 281 20.70 9.28 -29.48
C VAL A 281 21.07 9.46 -28.00
N PHE A 282 21.65 8.44 -27.37
CA PHE A 282 21.98 8.43 -25.96
C PHE A 282 23.48 8.30 -25.72
N GLN A 283 23.98 9.00 -24.69
CA GLN A 283 25.34 8.88 -24.20
C GLN A 283 25.32 8.13 -22.85
N PRO A 284 25.92 6.93 -22.74
CA PRO A 284 26.11 6.28 -21.45
C PRO A 284 27.09 7.11 -20.60
N LEU A 285 26.70 7.41 -19.35
CA LEU A 285 27.52 8.16 -18.40
C LEU A 285 28.03 7.30 -17.25
N TYR A 286 27.23 6.33 -16.82
CA TYR A 286 27.56 5.37 -15.77
C TYR A 286 26.94 4.02 -16.12
N GLU A 287 27.72 2.95 -16.05
CA GLU A 287 27.23 1.58 -16.14
C GLU A 287 28.01 0.70 -15.16
N ALA A 288 27.31 0.09 -14.21
CA ALA A 288 27.90 -0.85 -13.27
C ALA A 288 26.85 -1.83 -12.76
N GLU A 289 27.21 -3.11 -12.71
CA GLU A 289 26.38 -4.17 -12.13
C GLU A 289 24.93 -4.22 -12.69
N GLY A 290 24.76 -3.90 -13.97
CA GLY A 290 23.46 -3.89 -14.66
C GLY A 290 22.66 -2.59 -14.53
N VAL A 291 23.04 -1.70 -13.61
CA VAL A 291 22.46 -0.35 -13.49
C VAL A 291 23.13 0.59 -14.48
N GLY A 292 22.36 1.49 -15.10
CA GLY A 292 22.85 2.46 -16.08
C GLY A 292 22.27 3.86 -15.90
N VAL A 293 23.08 4.87 -16.22
CA VAL A 293 22.68 6.28 -16.35
C VAL A 293 23.06 6.78 -17.73
N TYR A 294 22.08 7.31 -18.44
CA TYR A 294 22.22 7.78 -19.81
C TYR A 294 21.82 9.24 -19.90
N ARG A 295 22.50 9.99 -20.76
CA ARG A 295 22.14 11.36 -21.13
C ARG A 295 21.62 11.38 -22.55
N LEU A 296 20.58 12.15 -22.77
CA LEU A 296 20.13 12.47 -24.12
C LEU A 296 21.14 13.41 -24.81
N ARG A 297 21.46 13.13 -26.07
CA ARG A 297 22.38 13.96 -26.88
C ARG A 297 21.73 15.22 -27.46
#